data_AF-A0AAW3BYL2-F1
#
_entry.id   AF-A0AAW3BYL2-F1
#
_cell.length_a   1.000
_cell.length_b   1.000
_cell.length_c   1.000
_cell.angle_alpha   90.00
_cell.angle_beta   90.00
_cell.angle_gamma   90.00
#
_symmetry.space_group_name_H-M   'P 1'
#
loop_
_entity.id
_entity.type
_entity.pdbx_description
1 polymer ?
#
loop_
_entity_poly.entity_id
_entity_poly.type
_entity_poly.pdbx_seq_one_letter_code
_entity_poly.pdbx_strand_id
1 'polypeptide(L)'
;MRSEAAAAELRQLLPLLPLTGKRTGVATHSIASLIVSTAYLATAAQSAIHHSRDCPVLLKKLPLSLIGKEPSFAARPCVNCVRERVHYVSSVSFCNYFEQKCAEARHYRERTFSNGVVGDATLPKLLLEAIERSYGSVSAFKDSVALHSTSAMSPGRLWIVYTPSISGSEHGAVSLLNLPACKVPLVYGLWPLALINMTEGRLCEQIACHSGEGGDTVDAETAPSWSHAARTPKGLGALATTAERNHRSGSLVQVRLSAIQSAIAEEALCAMNWQFVETQLSSALAYYSSKERTQAQREHRREKEHVAAVRAMSQLKDSGAVIHATDSVRITPSNSFGASPASGPSLSTTTVAMSSSAKAECNVLGEASLQATAVTAPSAEVTAASATSCPSQVADDTTTGATAAEPRTVQQADGTWEYHYRNGNVTKVFPDGTKAFQTEGLTTTVFVNGDTLFEYPNNTSILDRADGVRVTTYADGTKKEERLK
;
A
#
# COMPACT_ATOMS: atom_id res chain seq x y z
N MET A 1 -0.12 3.10 -23.84
CA MET A 1 -1.41 3.79 -24.11
C MET A 1 -1.21 5.28 -23.96
N ARG A 2 -1.57 6.08 -24.98
CA ARG A 2 -1.47 7.56 -24.92
C ARG A 2 -2.57 8.14 -24.02
N SER A 3 -2.31 9.27 -23.38
CA SER A 3 -3.24 9.95 -22.46
C SER A 3 -4.58 10.28 -23.11
N GLU A 4 -4.59 10.72 -24.36
CA GLU A 4 -5.80 11.03 -25.12
C GLU A 4 -6.68 9.79 -25.34
N ALA A 5 -6.07 8.66 -25.69
CA ALA A 5 -6.78 7.40 -25.89
C ALA A 5 -7.36 6.88 -24.57
N ALA A 6 -6.61 7.00 -23.46
CA ALA A 6 -7.08 6.66 -22.13
C ALA A 6 -8.28 7.53 -21.73
N ALA A 7 -8.21 8.84 -21.97
CA ALA A 7 -9.31 9.76 -21.68
C ALA A 7 -10.54 9.48 -22.54
N ALA A 8 -10.38 9.17 -23.83
CA ALA A 8 -11.48 8.79 -24.72
C ALA A 8 -12.18 7.52 -24.24
N GLU A 9 -11.41 6.50 -23.86
CA GLU A 9 -11.95 5.24 -23.34
C GLU A 9 -12.65 5.44 -21.98
N LEU A 10 -12.07 6.22 -21.06
CA LEU A 10 -12.72 6.54 -19.78
C LEU A 10 -14.03 7.30 -19.98
N ARG A 11 -14.12 8.22 -20.93
CA ARG A 11 -15.39 8.92 -21.24
C ARG A 11 -16.51 7.95 -21.66
N GLN A 12 -16.17 6.84 -22.30
CA GLN A 12 -17.14 5.80 -22.68
C GLN A 12 -17.51 4.90 -21.50
N LEU A 13 -16.56 4.58 -20.62
CA LEU A 13 -16.77 3.63 -19.53
C LEU A 13 -17.38 4.23 -18.27
N LEU A 14 -17.06 5.48 -17.93
CA LEU A 14 -17.52 6.11 -16.68
C LEU A 14 -19.06 6.18 -16.53
N PRO A 15 -19.85 6.48 -17.59
CA PRO A 15 -21.30 6.45 -17.50
C PRO A 15 -21.89 5.08 -17.15
N LEU A 16 -21.13 3.99 -17.36
CA LEU A 16 -21.55 2.62 -17.09
C LEU A 16 -21.25 2.18 -15.64
N LEU A 17 -20.57 3.01 -14.84
CA LEU A 17 -20.31 2.73 -13.43
C LEU A 17 -21.39 3.35 -12.54
N PRO A 18 -21.96 2.59 -11.58
CA PRO A 18 -22.78 3.15 -10.53
C PRO A 18 -21.86 3.85 -9.51
N LEU A 19 -21.39 5.05 -9.84
CA LEU A 19 -20.60 5.87 -8.93
C LEU A 19 -21.53 6.41 -7.83
N THR A 20 -21.55 5.73 -6.68
CA THR A 20 -22.29 6.18 -5.50
C THR A 20 -21.58 7.40 -4.91
N GLY A 21 -22.01 8.60 -5.29
CA GLY A 21 -21.60 9.85 -4.68
C GLY A 21 -22.71 10.89 -4.80
N LYS A 22 -23.08 11.54 -3.69
CA LYS A 22 -23.89 12.76 -3.69
C LYS A 22 -23.14 13.86 -4.44
N ARG A 23 -23.22 13.94 -5.77
CA ARG A 23 -22.90 15.16 -6.54
C ARG A 23 -23.78 15.25 -7.78
N THR A 24 -24.63 16.26 -7.78
CA THR A 24 -25.34 16.83 -8.92
C THR A 24 -24.33 17.52 -9.84
N GLY A 25 -24.42 17.26 -11.16
CA GLY A 25 -23.65 17.95 -12.20
C GLY A 25 -22.44 17.20 -12.75
N VAL A 26 -21.95 17.63 -13.93
CA VAL A 26 -20.81 17.06 -14.68
C VAL A 26 -19.57 16.98 -13.78
N ALA A 27 -19.40 15.85 -13.10
CA ALA A 27 -18.35 15.66 -12.11
C ALA A 27 -17.01 15.42 -12.83
N THR A 28 -16.06 16.34 -12.67
CA THR A 28 -14.67 16.10 -13.04
C THR A 28 -14.07 15.09 -12.07
N HIS A 29 -13.83 13.86 -12.54
CA HIS A 29 -13.17 12.82 -11.75
C HIS A 29 -11.66 12.90 -11.92
N SER A 30 -10.91 12.93 -10.81
CA SER A 30 -9.46 12.76 -10.87
C SER A 30 -9.11 11.29 -11.11
N ILE A 31 -8.06 11.03 -11.89
CA ILE A 31 -7.58 9.66 -12.16
C ILE A 31 -7.24 8.93 -10.85
N ALA A 32 -6.61 9.62 -9.89
CA ALA A 32 -6.30 9.06 -8.58
C ALA A 32 -7.57 8.64 -7.80
N SER A 33 -8.64 9.45 -7.85
CA SER A 33 -9.92 9.10 -7.22
C SER A 33 -10.56 7.89 -7.90
N LEU A 34 -10.49 7.79 -9.23
CA LEU A 34 -11.01 6.63 -9.97
C LEU A 34 -10.25 5.35 -9.62
N ILE A 35 -8.92 5.42 -9.50
CA ILE A 35 -8.09 4.30 -9.08
C ILE A 35 -8.55 3.78 -7.72
N VAL A 36 -8.64 4.66 -6.72
CA VAL A 36 -8.98 4.27 -5.35
C VAL A 36 -10.42 3.76 -5.26
N SER A 37 -11.37 4.40 -5.95
CA SER A 37 -12.78 3.98 -5.91
C SER A 37 -13.03 2.64 -6.62
N THR A 38 -12.14 2.24 -7.52
CA THR A 38 -12.26 0.98 -8.30
C THR A 38 -11.33 -0.13 -7.83
N ALA A 39 -10.39 0.16 -6.92
CA ALA A 39 -9.35 -0.76 -6.48
C ALA A 39 -9.87 -2.00 -5.74
N TYR A 40 -10.84 -1.82 -4.85
CA TYR A 40 -11.38 -2.90 -4.03
C TYR A 40 -12.86 -3.14 -4.35
N LEU A 41 -13.26 -4.41 -4.30
CA LEU A 41 -14.68 -4.77 -4.29
C LEU A 41 -15.27 -4.27 -2.98
N ALA A 42 -16.25 -3.38 -3.04
CA ALA A 42 -17.02 -3.02 -1.86
C ALA A 42 -17.77 -4.27 -1.37
N THR A 43 -17.23 -4.95 -0.37
CA THR A 43 -17.84 -6.14 0.26
C THR A 43 -19.21 -5.87 0.88
N ALA A 44 -19.57 -4.59 1.06
CA ALA A 44 -20.85 -4.16 1.61
C ALA A 44 -22.05 -4.34 0.64
N ALA A 45 -21.82 -4.46 -0.66
CA ALA A 45 -22.87 -4.69 -1.65
C ALA A 45 -22.59 -5.99 -2.42
N GLN A 46 -23.16 -7.11 -1.94
CA GLN A 46 -23.01 -8.43 -2.56
C GLN A 46 -23.40 -8.46 -4.06
N SER A 47 -24.25 -7.53 -4.52
CA SER A 47 -24.60 -7.39 -5.94
C SER A 47 -23.49 -6.81 -6.83
N ALA A 48 -22.47 -6.15 -6.26
CA ALA A 48 -21.33 -5.59 -7.00
C ALA A 48 -20.16 -6.57 -7.15
N ILE A 49 -20.24 -7.74 -6.50
CA ILE A 49 -19.17 -8.75 -6.44
C ILE A 49 -19.28 -9.76 -7.58
N HIS A 50 -20.49 -9.99 -8.08
CA HIS A 50 -20.74 -11.01 -9.08
C HIS A 50 -20.86 -10.42 -10.48
N HIS A 51 -20.32 -11.13 -11.46
CA HIS A 51 -20.61 -10.85 -12.85
C HIS A 51 -22.10 -11.11 -13.12
N SER A 52 -22.65 -10.40 -14.11
CA SER A 52 -23.99 -10.70 -14.62
C SER A 52 -24.02 -12.14 -15.14
N ARG A 53 -25.16 -12.83 -14.98
CA ARG A 53 -25.34 -14.24 -15.36
C ARG A 53 -24.84 -14.57 -16.78
N ASP A 54 -25.05 -13.65 -17.73
CA ASP A 54 -24.62 -13.79 -19.14
C ASP A 54 -23.45 -12.85 -19.50
N CYS A 55 -22.51 -12.63 -18.58
CA CYS A 55 -21.39 -11.72 -18.80
C CYS A 55 -20.54 -12.16 -20.03
N PRO A 56 -20.48 -11.34 -21.11
CA PRO A 56 -19.79 -11.73 -22.34
C PRO A 56 -18.28 -11.81 -22.17
N VAL A 57 -17.71 -11.10 -21.18
CA VAL A 57 -16.28 -11.16 -20.84
C VAL A 57 -15.93 -12.48 -20.16
N LEU A 58 -16.74 -12.93 -19.18
CA LEU A 58 -16.54 -14.23 -18.54
C LEU A 58 -16.71 -15.38 -19.53
N LEU A 59 -17.69 -15.27 -20.42
CA LEU A 59 -17.93 -16.25 -21.49
C LEU A 59 -16.91 -16.16 -22.63
N LYS A 60 -15.88 -15.30 -22.51
CA LYS A 60 -14.81 -15.07 -23.50
C LYS A 60 -15.32 -14.66 -24.90
N LYS A 61 -16.55 -14.16 -25.01
CA LYS A 61 -17.16 -13.66 -26.25
C LYS A 61 -16.74 -12.22 -26.56
N LEU A 62 -16.41 -11.44 -25.53
CA LEU A 62 -15.97 -10.05 -25.66
C LEU A 62 -14.70 -9.82 -24.81
N PRO A 63 -13.57 -9.44 -25.43
CA PRO A 63 -12.37 -9.05 -24.68
C PRO A 63 -12.62 -7.85 -23.77
N LEU A 64 -12.01 -7.86 -22.57
CA LEU A 64 -12.16 -6.77 -21.59
C LEU A 64 -11.72 -5.40 -22.15
N SER A 65 -10.77 -5.37 -23.08
CA SER A 65 -10.27 -4.15 -23.73
C SER A 65 -11.25 -3.52 -24.73
N LEU A 66 -12.31 -4.22 -25.13
CA LEU A 66 -13.25 -3.76 -26.16
C LEU A 66 -14.62 -3.38 -25.58
N ILE A 67 -14.83 -3.55 -24.28
CA ILE A 67 -16.15 -3.33 -23.65
C ILE A 67 -16.67 -1.88 -23.78
N GLY A 68 -15.79 -0.89 -23.92
CA GLY A 68 -16.19 0.51 -24.14
C GLY A 68 -16.63 0.83 -25.57
N LYS A 69 -16.25 -0.02 -26.54
CA LYS A 69 -16.58 0.14 -27.95
C LYS A 69 -17.82 -0.65 -28.38
N GLU A 70 -18.19 -1.65 -27.59
CA GLU A 70 -19.25 -2.60 -27.94
C GLU A 70 -20.62 -2.09 -27.44
N PRO A 71 -21.54 -1.69 -28.35
CA PRO A 71 -22.83 -1.11 -27.94
C PRO A 71 -23.73 -2.13 -27.24
N SER A 72 -23.63 -3.41 -27.60
CA SER A 72 -24.39 -4.49 -26.96
C SER A 72 -24.02 -4.65 -25.48
N PHE A 73 -22.76 -4.39 -25.13
CA PHE A 73 -22.29 -4.38 -23.75
C PHE A 73 -22.77 -3.13 -23.00
N ALA A 74 -22.72 -1.95 -23.63
CA ALA A 74 -23.18 -0.70 -23.02
C ALA A 74 -24.68 -0.73 -22.65
N ALA A 75 -25.50 -1.47 -23.39
CA ALA A 75 -26.91 -1.66 -23.09
C ALA A 75 -27.17 -2.49 -21.82
N ARG A 76 -26.28 -3.45 -21.50
CA ARG A 76 -26.37 -4.33 -20.32
C ARG A 76 -24.97 -4.54 -19.71
N PRO A 77 -24.40 -3.50 -19.06
CA PRO A 77 -23.02 -3.55 -18.61
C PRO A 77 -22.85 -4.49 -17.42
N CYS A 78 -21.79 -5.30 -17.46
CA CYS A 78 -21.31 -5.97 -16.26
C CYS A 78 -20.46 -4.99 -15.45
N VAL A 79 -20.99 -4.51 -14.33
CA VAL A 79 -20.33 -3.51 -13.46
C VAL A 79 -18.92 -3.93 -13.05
N ASN A 80 -18.72 -5.22 -12.74
CA ASN A 80 -17.39 -5.71 -12.36
C ASN A 80 -16.36 -5.55 -13.48
N CYS A 81 -16.72 -5.89 -14.72
CA CYS A 81 -15.85 -5.74 -15.88
C CYS A 81 -15.57 -4.26 -16.20
N VAL A 82 -16.60 -3.40 -16.14
CA VAL A 82 -16.41 -1.96 -16.34
C VAL A 82 -15.43 -1.41 -15.30
N ARG A 83 -15.62 -1.78 -14.03
CA ARG A 83 -14.78 -1.33 -12.92
C ARG A 83 -13.33 -1.78 -13.08
N GLU A 84 -13.11 -3.05 -13.41
CA GLU A 84 -11.77 -3.59 -13.66
C GLU A 84 -11.08 -2.86 -14.81
N ARG A 85 -11.80 -2.61 -15.91
CA ARG A 85 -11.26 -1.89 -17.05
C ARG A 85 -10.96 -0.42 -16.72
N VAL A 86 -11.86 0.27 -16.03
CA VAL A 86 -11.64 1.64 -15.56
C VAL A 86 -10.44 1.71 -14.62
N HIS A 87 -10.30 0.77 -13.69
CA HIS A 87 -9.15 0.67 -12.79
C HIS A 87 -7.84 0.53 -13.58
N TYR A 88 -7.81 -0.39 -14.55
CA TYR A 88 -6.65 -0.61 -15.42
C TYR A 88 -6.28 0.64 -16.22
N VAL A 89 -7.24 1.21 -16.96
CA VAL A 89 -7.01 2.37 -17.84
C VAL A 89 -6.54 3.58 -17.02
N SER A 90 -7.17 3.82 -15.88
CA SER A 90 -6.79 4.89 -14.95
C SER A 90 -5.37 4.68 -14.41
N SER A 91 -5.03 3.46 -13.98
CA SER A 91 -3.72 3.15 -13.41
C SER A 91 -2.60 3.26 -14.46
N VAL A 92 -2.82 2.79 -15.68
CA VAL A 92 -1.84 2.95 -16.78
C VAL A 92 -1.66 4.43 -17.12
N SER A 93 -2.74 5.19 -17.22
CA SER A 93 -2.65 6.63 -17.50
C SER A 93 -1.92 7.38 -16.38
N PHE A 94 -2.16 7.00 -15.12
CA PHE A 94 -1.48 7.56 -13.96
C PHE A 94 0.03 7.27 -14.01
N CYS A 95 0.41 6.01 -14.24
CA CYS A 95 1.81 5.61 -14.37
C CYS A 95 2.53 6.40 -15.46
N ASN A 96 1.95 6.49 -16.66
CA ASN A 96 2.59 7.17 -17.79
C ASN A 96 2.76 8.68 -17.52
N TYR A 97 1.75 9.31 -16.90
CA TYR A 97 1.85 10.71 -16.48
C TYR A 97 2.96 10.91 -15.44
N PHE A 98 3.02 10.03 -14.43
CA PHE A 98 4.02 10.12 -13.36
C PHE A 98 5.44 9.90 -13.89
N GLU A 99 5.63 8.92 -14.77
CA GLU A 99 6.89 8.64 -15.46
C GLU A 99 7.37 9.85 -16.26
N GLN A 100 6.47 10.45 -17.05
CA GLN A 100 6.78 11.66 -17.83
C GLN A 100 7.20 12.80 -16.90
N LYS A 101 6.46 13.06 -15.82
CA LYS A 101 6.78 14.12 -14.85
C LYS A 101 8.12 13.89 -14.14
N CYS A 102 8.44 12.64 -13.85
CA CYS A 102 9.73 12.24 -13.27
C CYS A 102 10.89 12.44 -14.27
N ALA A 103 10.66 12.32 -15.58
CA ALA A 103 11.68 12.46 -16.62
C ALA A 103 11.77 13.87 -17.27
N GLU A 104 10.85 14.79 -16.95
CA GLU A 104 10.71 16.11 -17.59
C GLU A 104 11.95 17.02 -17.48
N ALA A 105 12.90 16.74 -16.57
CA ALA A 105 14.13 17.51 -16.39
C ALA A 105 15.02 17.56 -17.65
N ARG A 106 14.86 16.61 -18.60
CA ARG A 106 15.61 16.62 -19.87
C ARG A 106 15.25 17.79 -20.79
N HIS A 107 14.01 18.28 -20.79
CA HIS A 107 13.56 19.26 -21.78
C HIS A 107 13.98 20.71 -21.51
N TYR A 108 14.35 21.07 -20.27
CA TYR A 108 14.83 22.41 -19.95
C TYR A 108 16.36 22.54 -20.09
N ARG A 109 17.11 21.44 -20.01
CA ARG A 109 18.58 21.43 -20.05
C ARG A 109 19.17 21.32 -21.45
N GLU A 110 18.42 20.80 -22.43
CA GLU A 110 18.87 20.67 -23.81
C GLU A 110 19.05 22.00 -24.56
N ARG A 111 18.69 23.14 -23.94
CA ARG A 111 18.94 24.49 -24.50
C ARG A 111 20.25 25.15 -24.02
N THR A 112 20.99 24.52 -23.11
CA THR A 112 22.28 25.00 -22.62
C THR A 112 23.31 23.87 -22.60
N PHE A 113 23.70 23.42 -23.80
CA PHE A 113 24.95 22.69 -23.96
C PHE A 113 26.09 23.69 -24.10
N SER A 114 26.82 23.91 -23.01
CA SER A 114 28.22 24.30 -23.04
C SER A 114 28.95 23.58 -21.92
N ASN A 115 29.67 22.50 -22.29
CA ASN A 115 30.79 21.87 -21.58
C ASN A 115 30.87 22.10 -20.06
N GLY A 116 29.97 21.46 -19.31
CA GLY A 116 30.04 21.40 -17.86
C GLY A 116 29.54 20.04 -17.37
N VAL A 117 30.35 19.41 -16.52
CA VAL A 117 30.15 18.09 -15.90
C VAL A 117 28.68 17.80 -15.58
N VAL A 118 28.12 16.80 -16.27
CA VAL A 118 26.79 16.25 -15.98
C VAL A 118 26.92 15.37 -14.74
N GLY A 119 26.66 15.93 -13.55
CA GLY A 119 26.76 15.14 -12.33
C GLY A 119 26.70 15.94 -11.04
N ASP A 120 25.66 16.76 -10.87
CA ASP A 120 25.15 17.15 -9.54
C ASP A 120 23.90 18.00 -9.73
N ALA A 121 22.76 17.36 -10.02
CA ALA A 121 21.50 17.98 -9.65
C ALA A 121 21.40 17.79 -8.14
N THR A 122 21.79 18.80 -7.37
CA THR A 122 21.71 18.78 -5.91
C THR A 122 20.28 18.42 -5.50
N LEU A 123 20.13 17.34 -4.73
CA LEU A 123 18.83 16.96 -4.19
C LEU A 123 18.27 18.15 -3.40
N PRO A 124 16.99 18.51 -3.61
CA PRO A 124 16.38 19.56 -2.82
C PRO A 124 16.40 19.23 -1.33
N LYS A 125 16.55 20.26 -0.48
CA LYS A 125 16.87 20.11 0.95
C LYS A 125 15.85 19.24 1.70
N LEU A 126 14.55 19.47 1.47
CA LEU A 126 13.51 18.72 2.17
C LEU A 126 13.57 17.23 1.82
N LEU A 127 13.84 16.92 0.56
CA LEU A 127 13.97 15.55 0.08
C LEU A 127 15.26 14.89 0.60
N LEU A 128 16.36 15.62 0.61
CA LEU A 128 17.64 15.17 1.16
C LEU A 128 17.48 14.75 2.62
N GLU A 129 16.92 15.62 3.46
CA GLU A 129 16.67 15.34 4.88
C GLU A 129 15.73 14.13 5.07
N ALA A 130 14.73 13.99 4.21
CA ALA A 130 13.81 12.85 4.26
C ALA A 130 14.51 11.52 3.89
N ILE A 131 15.40 11.54 2.91
CA ILE A 131 16.20 10.37 2.50
C ILE A 131 17.23 10.02 3.56
N GLU A 132 17.99 10.99 4.07
CA GLU A 132 18.98 10.75 5.13
C GLU A 132 18.34 10.21 6.40
N ARG A 133 17.15 10.71 6.77
CA ARG A 133 16.38 10.16 7.89
C ARG A 133 15.94 8.71 7.67
N SER A 134 15.64 8.33 6.43
CA SER A 134 15.08 7.01 6.10
C SER A 134 16.16 5.96 5.79
N TYR A 135 17.29 6.37 5.21
CA TYR A 135 18.35 5.49 4.67
C TYR A 135 19.74 5.78 5.26
N GLY A 136 19.90 6.82 6.07
CA GLY A 136 21.18 7.26 6.63
C GLY A 136 22.02 8.11 5.68
N SER A 137 22.02 7.81 4.38
CA SER A 137 22.71 8.60 3.36
C SER A 137 22.07 8.48 1.98
N VAL A 138 22.40 9.42 1.09
CA VAL A 138 22.00 9.34 -0.34
C VAL A 138 22.63 8.14 -1.03
N SER A 139 23.85 7.73 -0.66
CA SER A 139 24.49 6.53 -1.23
C SER A 139 23.73 5.26 -0.84
N ALA A 140 23.38 5.10 0.44
CA ALA A 140 22.61 3.95 0.91
C ALA A 140 21.21 3.89 0.26
N PHE A 141 20.61 5.04 -0.03
CA PHE A 141 19.38 5.11 -0.82
C PHE A 141 19.58 4.63 -2.26
N LYS A 142 20.64 5.06 -2.95
CA LYS A 142 20.97 4.58 -4.31
C LYS A 142 21.23 3.07 -4.34
N ASP A 143 21.98 2.56 -3.36
CA ASP A 143 22.24 1.12 -3.21
C ASP A 143 20.92 0.35 -2.98
N SER A 144 20.01 0.90 -2.18
CA SER A 144 18.68 0.34 -1.98
C SER A 144 17.85 0.32 -3.25
N VAL A 145 17.90 1.38 -4.07
CA VAL A 145 17.24 1.43 -5.39
C VAL A 145 17.81 0.36 -6.32
N ALA A 146 19.14 0.21 -6.38
CA ALA A 146 19.79 -0.82 -7.18
C ALA A 146 19.38 -2.24 -6.74
N LEU A 147 19.33 -2.49 -5.43
CA LEU A 147 18.86 -3.76 -4.88
C LEU A 147 17.40 -4.04 -5.24
N HIS A 148 16.52 -3.05 -5.13
CA HIS A 148 15.10 -3.21 -5.48
C HIS A 148 14.91 -3.41 -7.00
N SER A 149 15.72 -2.76 -7.84
CA SER A 149 15.62 -2.89 -9.29
C SER A 149 15.93 -4.30 -9.81
N THR A 150 16.78 -5.05 -9.10
CA THR A 150 17.24 -6.40 -9.49
C THR A 150 16.54 -7.54 -8.77
N SER A 151 15.83 -7.26 -7.67
CA SER A 151 15.12 -8.27 -6.86
C SER A 151 13.63 -8.39 -7.20
N ALA A 152 13.13 -7.66 -8.21
CA ALA A 152 11.72 -7.70 -8.59
C ALA A 152 11.33 -9.06 -9.18
N MET A 153 10.35 -9.72 -8.57
CA MET A 153 9.82 -11.03 -9.02
C MET A 153 9.12 -10.99 -10.38
N SER A 154 8.73 -9.79 -10.85
CA SER A 154 8.09 -9.61 -12.16
C SER A 154 8.35 -8.19 -12.69
N PRO A 155 8.47 -8.01 -14.02
CA PRO A 155 8.61 -6.69 -14.62
C PRO A 155 7.44 -5.76 -14.26
N GLY A 156 7.76 -4.52 -13.96
CA GLY A 156 6.78 -3.60 -13.40
C GLY A 156 7.37 -2.22 -13.19
N ARG A 157 7.09 -1.63 -12.04
CA ARG A 157 7.51 -0.27 -11.72
C ARG A 157 8.06 -0.23 -10.31
N LEU A 158 9.22 0.41 -10.17
CA LEU A 158 9.80 0.72 -8.87
C LEU A 158 9.33 2.11 -8.47
N TRP A 159 8.62 2.17 -7.34
CA TRP A 159 8.07 3.41 -6.79
C TRP A 159 8.90 3.89 -5.63
N ILE A 160 9.14 5.20 -5.59
CA ILE A 160 9.56 5.91 -4.38
C ILE A 160 8.27 6.50 -3.79
N VAL A 161 7.97 6.19 -2.54
CA VAL A 161 6.72 6.57 -1.88
C VAL A 161 6.99 7.22 -0.52
N TYR A 162 6.06 8.06 -0.09
CA TYR A 162 6.02 8.55 1.28
C TYR A 162 5.08 7.67 2.10
N THR A 163 5.61 7.16 3.20
CA THR A 163 4.89 6.35 4.18
C THR A 163 4.66 7.20 5.43
N PRO A 164 3.40 7.51 5.79
CA PRO A 164 3.13 8.26 7.01
C PRO A 164 3.52 7.46 8.25
N SER A 165 3.89 8.14 9.33
CA SER A 165 4.17 7.50 10.61
C SER A 165 2.98 6.70 11.12
N ILE A 166 3.21 5.43 11.48
CA ILE A 166 2.19 4.50 12.00
C ILE A 166 2.20 4.50 13.54
N SER A 167 3.28 4.95 14.18
CA SER A 167 3.61 4.60 15.57
C SER A 167 4.00 5.79 16.47
N GLY A 168 3.54 7.01 16.16
CA GLY A 168 3.85 8.18 16.98
C GLY A 168 5.25 8.76 16.78
N SER A 169 6.03 8.30 15.78
CA SER A 169 7.18 9.07 15.31
C SER A 169 6.68 10.38 14.67
N GLU A 170 7.37 11.49 14.94
CA GLU A 170 6.98 12.81 14.44
C GLU A 170 7.07 12.92 12.91
N HIS A 171 7.82 12.01 12.28
CA HIS A 171 8.12 12.05 10.86
C HIS A 171 7.79 10.72 10.17
N GLY A 172 7.16 10.81 8.99
CA GLY A 172 7.05 9.68 8.06
C GLY A 172 8.37 9.40 7.34
N ALA A 173 8.39 8.31 6.57
CA ALA A 173 9.59 7.81 5.89
C ALA A 173 9.43 7.82 4.37
N VAL A 174 10.56 7.91 3.67
CA VAL A 174 10.64 7.59 2.25
C VAL A 174 10.88 6.09 2.13
N SER A 175 10.13 5.41 1.27
CA SER A 175 10.21 3.96 1.10
C SER A 175 10.24 3.58 -0.38
N LEU A 176 10.81 2.42 -0.68
CA LEU A 176 10.85 1.83 -2.02
C LEU A 176 9.83 0.69 -2.13
N LEU A 177 9.12 0.62 -3.25
CA LEU A 177 8.11 -0.41 -3.49
C LEU A 177 8.12 -0.87 -4.95
N ASN A 178 8.36 -2.16 -5.15
CA ASN A 178 8.18 -2.79 -6.46
C ASN A 178 6.73 -3.21 -6.65
N LEU A 179 6.07 -2.66 -7.69
CA LEU A 179 4.71 -3.04 -8.05
C LEU A 179 4.67 -3.67 -9.45
N PRO A 180 4.00 -4.83 -9.61
CA PRO A 180 3.92 -5.50 -10.90
C PRO A 180 2.98 -4.77 -11.85
N ALA A 181 3.26 -4.87 -13.15
CA ALA A 181 2.41 -4.36 -14.22
C ALA A 181 2.00 -2.88 -14.02
N CYS A 182 0.70 -2.60 -13.95
CA CYS A 182 0.14 -1.26 -13.78
C CYS A 182 -0.40 -0.99 -12.36
N LYS A 183 -0.03 -1.79 -11.36
CA LYS A 183 -0.44 -1.50 -9.97
C LYS A 183 0.20 -0.20 -9.49
N VAL A 184 -0.53 0.54 -8.66
CA VAL A 184 -0.15 1.87 -8.18
C VAL A 184 -0.19 1.94 -6.64
N PRO A 185 0.69 2.71 -5.99
CA PRO A 185 0.77 2.78 -4.53
C PRO A 185 -0.48 3.29 -3.83
N LEU A 186 -1.28 4.10 -4.53
CA LEU A 186 -2.52 4.72 -4.03
C LEU A 186 -3.52 3.68 -3.50
N VAL A 187 -3.54 2.48 -4.08
CA VAL A 187 -4.41 1.37 -3.65
C VAL A 187 -4.06 0.93 -2.23
N TYR A 188 -2.81 1.04 -1.82
CA TYR A 188 -2.32 0.66 -0.50
C TYR A 188 -2.33 1.83 0.50
N GLY A 189 -2.89 2.99 0.13
CA GLY A 189 -2.87 4.19 0.96
C GLY A 189 -1.49 4.86 1.06
N LEU A 190 -0.56 4.50 0.17
CA LEU A 190 0.78 5.08 0.09
C LEU A 190 0.80 6.26 -0.89
N TRP A 191 1.56 7.29 -0.55
CA TRP A 191 1.65 8.49 -1.38
C TRP A 191 2.81 8.37 -2.38
N PRO A 192 2.57 8.32 -3.70
CA PRO A 192 3.63 8.21 -4.70
C PRO A 192 4.46 9.50 -4.79
N LEU A 193 5.79 9.39 -4.74
CA LEU A 193 6.72 10.51 -4.89
C LEU A 193 7.43 10.49 -6.24
N ALA A 194 7.91 9.32 -6.66
CA ALA A 194 8.58 9.14 -7.94
C ALA A 194 8.39 7.72 -8.51
N LEU A 195 8.71 7.56 -9.79
CA LEU A 195 8.51 6.34 -10.55
C LEU A 195 9.72 6.01 -11.42
N ILE A 196 10.20 4.77 -11.35
CA ILE A 196 11.20 4.20 -12.26
C ILE A 196 10.54 3.08 -13.07
N ASN A 197 10.56 3.23 -14.39
CA ASN A 197 9.96 2.27 -15.30
C ASN A 197 10.88 1.06 -15.52
N MET A 198 10.50 -0.07 -14.91
CA MET A 198 11.17 -1.37 -15.01
C MET A 198 10.31 -2.38 -15.77
N THR A 199 9.45 -1.90 -16.68
CA THR A 199 8.54 -2.76 -17.44
C THR A 199 9.32 -3.56 -18.48
N GLU A 200 8.75 -4.68 -18.90
CA GLU A 200 9.33 -5.55 -19.92
C GLU A 200 9.65 -4.79 -21.22
N GLY A 201 8.77 -3.88 -21.66
CA GLY A 201 9.03 -3.05 -22.83
C GLY A 201 10.32 -2.22 -22.71
N ARG A 202 10.54 -1.58 -21.54
CA ARG A 202 11.75 -0.80 -21.29
C ARG A 202 13.01 -1.67 -21.22
N LEU A 203 12.89 -2.86 -20.64
CA LEU A 203 13.99 -3.84 -20.61
C LEU A 203 14.36 -4.29 -22.03
N CYS A 204 13.36 -4.61 -22.86
CA CYS A 204 13.58 -5.01 -24.25
C CYS A 204 14.21 -3.90 -25.09
N GLU A 205 13.76 -2.64 -24.93
CA GLU A 205 14.39 -1.47 -25.57
C GLU A 205 15.88 -1.38 -25.24
N GLN A 206 16.25 -1.55 -23.97
CA GLN A 206 17.63 -1.44 -23.52
C GLN A 206 18.48 -2.63 -23.97
N ILE A 207 17.92 -3.84 -23.97
CA ILE A 207 18.59 -5.02 -24.54
C ILE A 207 18.89 -4.79 -26.03
N ALA A 208 17.94 -4.26 -26.79
CA ALA A 208 18.11 -3.96 -28.21
C ALA A 208 19.19 -2.89 -28.45
N CYS A 209 19.24 -1.84 -27.61
CA CYS A 209 20.31 -0.85 -27.66
C CYS A 209 21.70 -1.46 -27.41
N HIS A 210 21.78 -2.47 -26.53
CA HIS A 210 23.03 -3.18 -26.24
C HIS A 210 23.42 -4.22 -27.29
N SER A 211 22.48 -4.76 -28.06
CA SER A 211 22.75 -5.74 -29.13
C SER A 211 23.21 -5.10 -30.44
N GLY A 212 23.15 -3.77 -30.57
CA GLY A 212 23.65 -3.04 -31.73
C GLY A 212 22.77 -3.13 -32.98
N GLU A 213 21.59 -3.75 -32.90
CA GLU A 213 20.57 -3.68 -33.95
C GLU A 213 19.81 -2.35 -33.81
N GLY A 214 20.40 -1.31 -34.37
CA GLY A 214 19.74 -0.02 -34.52
C GLY A 214 18.49 -0.17 -35.38
N GLY A 215 17.34 0.16 -34.79
CA GLY A 215 16.18 0.70 -35.47
C GLY A 215 15.70 -0.06 -36.71
N ASP A 216 15.24 -1.29 -36.55
CA ASP A 216 14.16 -1.82 -37.39
C ASP A 216 13.28 -2.71 -36.52
N THR A 217 11.98 -2.69 -36.81
CA THR A 217 10.91 -3.34 -36.06
C THR A 217 11.31 -4.74 -35.62
N VAL A 218 11.35 -4.98 -34.30
CA VAL A 218 11.63 -6.30 -33.72
C VAL A 218 10.59 -7.29 -34.25
N ASP A 219 10.99 -8.08 -35.24
CA ASP A 219 10.22 -9.25 -35.64
C ASP A 219 10.06 -10.15 -34.42
N ALA A 220 8.85 -10.67 -34.22
CA ALA A 220 8.48 -11.46 -33.04
C ALA A 220 9.31 -12.75 -32.85
N GLU A 221 10.24 -13.06 -33.75
CA GLU A 221 11.13 -14.22 -33.68
C GLU A 221 12.39 -13.99 -32.83
N THR A 222 12.76 -12.74 -32.54
CA THR A 222 13.92 -12.41 -31.67
C THR A 222 13.53 -12.03 -30.23
N ALA A 223 12.25 -12.11 -29.88
CA ALA A 223 11.81 -11.84 -28.51
C ALA A 223 12.33 -12.94 -27.55
N PRO A 224 12.94 -12.60 -26.40
CA PRO A 224 13.41 -13.59 -25.43
C PRO A 224 12.28 -14.54 -25.00
N SER A 225 12.58 -15.82 -24.79
CA SER A 225 11.58 -16.87 -24.48
C SER A 225 10.75 -16.63 -23.21
N TRP A 226 11.21 -15.75 -22.33
CA TRP A 226 10.51 -15.33 -21.12
C TRP A 226 9.57 -14.15 -21.34
N SER A 227 9.62 -13.50 -22.51
CA SER A 227 8.77 -12.36 -22.85
C SER A 227 7.31 -12.75 -23.07
N HIS A 228 6.40 -11.82 -22.81
CA HIS A 228 4.97 -12.00 -23.09
C HIS A 228 4.71 -12.11 -24.60
N ALA A 229 5.54 -11.46 -25.41
CA ALA A 229 5.51 -11.52 -26.88
C ALA A 229 5.81 -12.92 -27.42
N ALA A 230 6.71 -13.68 -26.77
CA ALA A 230 7.00 -15.07 -27.11
C ALA A 230 5.86 -16.04 -26.76
N ARG A 231 4.90 -15.63 -25.91
CA ARG A 231 3.81 -16.49 -25.40
C ARG A 231 2.46 -16.25 -26.05
N THR A 232 2.35 -15.26 -26.93
CA THR A 232 1.16 -15.06 -27.77
C THR A 232 1.28 -15.90 -29.04
N PRO A 233 0.45 -16.94 -29.25
CA PRO A 233 0.41 -17.62 -30.54
C PRO A 233 -0.06 -16.64 -31.61
N LYS A 234 0.75 -16.42 -32.65
CA LYS A 234 0.34 -15.68 -33.85
C LYS A 234 -0.86 -16.40 -34.46
N GLY A 235 -1.99 -15.71 -34.57
CA GLY A 235 -3.11 -16.15 -35.39
C GLY A 235 -2.66 -16.38 -36.83
N LEU A 236 -3.19 -17.44 -37.44
CA LEU A 236 -2.91 -17.88 -38.80
C LEU A 236 -2.80 -16.71 -39.80
N GLY A 237 -1.73 -16.74 -40.60
CA GLY A 237 -1.71 -16.09 -41.90
C GLY A 237 -0.39 -15.42 -42.27
N ALA A 238 0.58 -16.20 -42.75
CA ALA A 238 1.38 -15.90 -43.94
C ALA A 238 2.54 -16.90 -44.03
N LEU A 239 2.57 -17.70 -45.09
CA LEU A 239 3.77 -18.38 -45.55
C LEU A 239 4.86 -17.35 -45.82
N ALA A 240 6.05 -17.53 -45.27
CA ALA A 240 7.27 -17.00 -45.87
C ALA A 240 8.41 -18.00 -45.70
N THR A 241 9.07 -18.21 -46.82
CA THR A 241 10.10 -19.18 -47.17
C THR A 241 11.34 -19.13 -46.29
N THR A 242 11.85 -20.33 -46.00
CA THR A 242 13.17 -20.62 -45.44
C THR A 242 14.29 -19.88 -46.17
N ALA A 243 15.05 -19.05 -45.45
CA ALA A 243 16.38 -18.61 -45.85
C ALA A 243 17.35 -18.84 -44.69
N GLU A 244 18.17 -19.88 -44.82
CA GLU A 244 19.33 -20.13 -43.96
C GLU A 244 20.24 -18.91 -43.92
N ARG A 245 20.42 -18.30 -42.76
CA ARG A 245 21.43 -17.27 -42.54
C ARG A 245 22.48 -17.79 -41.56
N ASN A 246 23.64 -18.09 -42.12
CA ASN A 246 24.85 -18.55 -41.46
C ASN A 246 25.16 -17.78 -40.17
N HIS A 247 25.26 -18.50 -39.06
CA HIS A 247 25.82 -18.01 -37.79
C HIS A 247 27.30 -17.64 -37.96
N ARG A 248 27.60 -16.35 -38.13
CA ARG A 248 28.93 -15.82 -37.80
C ARG A 248 29.00 -15.54 -36.31
N SER A 249 29.88 -16.29 -35.66
CA SER A 249 30.33 -16.11 -34.28
C SER A 249 30.92 -14.72 -34.09
N GLY A 250 30.08 -13.77 -33.68
CA GLY A 250 30.49 -12.54 -33.01
C GLY A 250 30.47 -12.79 -31.51
N SER A 251 31.51 -12.36 -30.80
CA SER A 251 31.58 -12.38 -29.34
C SER A 251 30.41 -11.58 -28.76
N LEU A 252 29.28 -12.26 -28.50
CA LEU A 252 28.16 -11.69 -27.76
C LEU A 252 28.64 -11.49 -26.33
N VAL A 253 28.95 -10.25 -25.97
CA VAL A 253 29.12 -9.85 -24.59
C VAL A 253 27.86 -10.29 -23.86
N GLN A 254 27.98 -11.27 -22.97
CA GLN A 254 26.85 -11.80 -22.21
C GLN A 254 26.43 -10.75 -21.18
N VAL A 255 25.65 -9.76 -21.61
CA VAL A 255 25.13 -8.72 -20.72
C VAL A 255 24.12 -9.37 -19.78
N ARG A 256 24.44 -9.40 -18.48
CA ARG A 256 23.54 -9.93 -17.46
C ARG A 256 22.32 -9.02 -17.33
N LEU A 257 21.12 -9.61 -17.26
CA LEU A 257 19.86 -8.86 -17.08
C LEU A 257 19.90 -7.96 -15.83
N SER A 258 20.53 -8.43 -14.75
CA SER A 258 20.71 -7.63 -13.54
C SER A 258 21.54 -6.36 -13.78
N ALA A 259 22.56 -6.42 -14.64
CA ALA A 259 23.35 -5.26 -15.02
C ALA A 259 22.50 -4.25 -15.82
N ILE A 260 21.66 -4.73 -16.74
CA ILE A 260 20.72 -3.88 -17.50
C ILE A 260 19.71 -3.22 -16.55
N GLN A 261 19.15 -3.98 -15.61
CA GLN A 261 18.20 -3.47 -14.63
C GLN A 261 18.83 -2.39 -13.73
N SER A 262 20.04 -2.63 -13.22
CA SER A 262 20.77 -1.63 -12.44
C SER A 262 21.10 -0.39 -13.27
N ALA A 263 21.52 -0.55 -14.53
CA ALA A 263 21.81 0.56 -15.42
C ALA A 263 20.55 1.41 -15.70
N ILE A 264 19.39 0.79 -15.92
CA ILE A 264 18.11 1.51 -16.07
C ILE A 264 17.77 2.30 -14.81
N ALA A 265 17.93 1.70 -13.63
CA ALA A 265 17.62 2.36 -12.38
C ALA A 265 18.55 3.55 -12.13
N GLU A 266 19.84 3.39 -12.40
CA GLU A 266 20.85 4.45 -12.30
C GLU A 266 20.58 5.59 -13.29
N GLU A 267 20.34 5.27 -14.57
CA GLU A 267 19.97 6.26 -15.60
C GLU A 267 18.72 7.05 -15.18
N ALA A 268 17.70 6.36 -14.66
CA ALA A 268 16.47 6.99 -14.20
C ALA A 268 16.69 7.91 -12.99
N LEU A 269 17.55 7.54 -12.04
CA LEU A 269 17.89 8.40 -10.91
C LEU A 269 18.67 9.65 -11.36
N CYS A 270 19.58 9.52 -12.30
CA CYS A 270 20.34 10.63 -12.87
C CYS A 270 19.45 11.60 -13.68
N ALA A 271 18.43 11.07 -14.38
CA ALA A 271 17.49 11.85 -15.16
C ALA A 271 16.29 12.38 -14.35
N MET A 272 16.19 12.04 -13.06
CA MET A 272 15.03 12.33 -12.23
C MET A 272 14.84 13.83 -12.01
N ASN A 273 13.60 14.29 -12.18
CA ASN A 273 13.15 15.62 -11.82
C ASN A 273 12.92 15.73 -10.30
N TRP A 274 13.99 15.91 -9.53
CA TRP A 274 13.92 15.97 -8.06
C TRP A 274 13.05 17.11 -7.51
N GLN A 275 12.84 18.19 -8.28
CA GLN A 275 11.94 19.28 -7.88
C GLN A 275 10.46 18.84 -7.89
N PHE A 276 10.07 18.04 -8.88
CA PHE A 276 8.74 17.42 -8.89
C PHE A 276 8.56 16.48 -7.69
N VAL A 277 9.58 15.66 -7.39
CA VAL A 277 9.56 14.73 -6.25
C VAL A 277 9.43 15.48 -4.92
N GLU A 278 10.16 16.57 -4.73
CA GLU A 278 10.04 17.43 -3.54
C GLU A 278 8.65 18.08 -3.44
N THR A 279 8.05 18.48 -4.56
CA THR A 279 6.68 19.01 -4.59
C THR A 279 5.66 17.95 -4.14
N GLN A 280 5.84 16.69 -4.56
CA GLN A 280 5.01 15.58 -4.10
C GLN A 280 5.19 15.32 -2.61
N LEU A 281 6.43 15.36 -2.10
CA LEU A 281 6.73 15.19 -0.68
C LEU A 281 6.10 16.30 0.16
N SER A 282 6.25 17.56 -0.26
CA SER A 282 5.64 18.71 0.40
C SER A 282 4.11 18.57 0.47
N SER A 283 3.50 18.13 -0.63
CA SER A 283 2.05 17.89 -0.70
C SER A 283 1.61 16.75 0.24
N ALA A 284 2.40 15.68 0.33
CA ALA A 284 2.14 14.58 1.26
C ALA A 284 2.20 15.08 2.71
N LEU A 285 3.26 15.79 3.09
CA LEU A 285 3.42 16.34 4.44
C LEU A 285 2.27 17.28 4.82
N ALA A 286 1.87 18.17 3.91
CA ALA A 286 0.72 19.06 4.11
C ALA A 286 -0.59 18.28 4.28
N TYR A 287 -0.82 17.24 3.47
CA TYR A 287 -2.01 16.41 3.57
C TYR A 287 -2.07 15.64 4.89
N TYR A 288 -0.98 14.98 5.29
CA TYR A 288 -0.96 14.16 6.51
C TYR A 288 -0.99 15.00 7.80
N SER A 289 -0.57 16.26 7.75
CA SER A 289 -0.67 17.22 8.86
C SER A 289 -1.98 18.04 8.88
N SER A 290 -2.83 17.90 7.86
CA SER A 290 -4.06 18.69 7.73
C SER A 290 -5.12 18.34 8.79
N LYS A 291 -5.84 19.37 9.26
CA LYS A 291 -6.94 19.20 10.24
C LYS A 291 -8.12 18.47 9.61
N GLU A 292 -8.38 18.72 8.32
CA GLU A 292 -9.44 18.12 7.53
C GLU A 292 -9.29 16.60 7.50
N ARG A 293 -8.06 16.10 7.31
CA ARG A 293 -7.77 14.67 7.35
C ARG A 293 -8.08 14.08 8.72
N THR A 294 -7.60 14.70 9.80
CA THR A 294 -7.87 14.22 11.17
C THR A 294 -9.37 14.21 11.47
N GLN A 295 -10.10 15.24 11.03
CA GLN A 295 -11.54 15.31 11.20
C GLN A 295 -12.27 14.21 10.41
N ALA A 296 -11.93 14.02 9.13
CA ALA A 296 -12.50 12.95 8.30
C ALA A 296 -12.23 11.56 8.88
N GLN A 297 -11.04 11.34 9.47
CA GLN A 297 -10.74 10.09 10.17
C GLN A 297 -11.60 9.88 11.43
N ARG A 298 -11.84 10.93 12.21
CA ARG A 298 -12.71 10.87 13.40
C ARG A 298 -14.16 10.61 13.02
N GLU A 299 -14.67 11.29 11.99
CA GLU A 299 -16.03 11.11 11.50
C GLU A 299 -16.24 9.70 10.95
N HIS A 300 -15.32 9.22 10.11
CA HIS A 300 -15.39 7.85 9.58
C HIS A 300 -15.30 6.79 10.68
N ARG A 301 -14.47 7.01 11.70
CA ARG A 301 -14.39 6.12 12.86
C ARG A 301 -15.70 6.12 13.63
N ARG A 302 -16.26 7.30 13.92
CA ARG A 302 -17.55 7.45 14.61
C ARG A 302 -18.68 6.77 13.84
N GLU A 303 -18.71 6.90 12.51
CA GLU A 303 -19.70 6.23 11.67
C GLU A 303 -19.54 4.70 11.75
N LYS A 304 -18.32 4.18 11.68
CA LYS A 304 -18.06 2.74 11.85
C LYS A 304 -18.45 2.22 13.24
N GLU A 305 -18.12 2.95 14.29
CA GLU A 305 -18.50 2.64 15.67
C GLU A 305 -20.03 2.62 15.82
N HIS A 306 -20.71 3.61 15.22
CA HIS A 306 -22.17 3.67 15.20
C HIS A 306 -22.78 2.48 14.45
N VAL A 307 -22.30 2.15 13.25
CA VAL A 307 -22.77 1.00 12.47
C VAL A 307 -22.52 -0.32 13.21
N ALA A 308 -21.37 -0.46 13.88
CA ALA A 308 -21.07 -1.64 14.69
C ALA A 308 -22.02 -1.76 15.89
N ALA A 309 -22.30 -0.65 16.59
CA ALA A 309 -23.24 -0.62 17.70
C ALA A 309 -24.67 -0.96 17.26
N VAL A 310 -25.14 -0.38 16.15
CA VAL A 310 -26.47 -0.68 15.59
C VAL A 310 -26.59 -2.15 15.18
N ARG A 311 -25.55 -2.72 14.56
CA ARG A 311 -25.51 -4.14 14.20
C ARG A 311 -25.52 -5.05 15.43
N ALA A 312 -24.82 -4.69 16.50
CA ALA A 312 -24.87 -5.45 17.75
C ALA A 312 -26.25 -5.38 18.40
N MET A 313 -26.89 -4.21 18.39
CA MET A 313 -28.25 -4.03 18.92
C MET A 313 -29.31 -4.79 18.10
N SER A 314 -29.16 -4.91 16.77
CA SER A 314 -30.11 -5.68 15.97
C SER A 314 -30.06 -7.17 16.31
N GLN A 315 -28.87 -7.73 16.56
CA GLN A 315 -28.71 -9.14 16.95
C GLN A 315 -29.38 -9.45 18.30
N LEU A 316 -29.42 -8.50 19.23
CA LEU A 316 -30.14 -8.66 20.51
C LEU A 316 -31.66 -8.72 20.32
N LYS A 317 -32.22 -7.91 19.40
CA LYS A 317 -33.65 -7.95 19.07
C LYS A 317 -34.05 -9.28 18.42
N ASP A 318 -33.20 -9.81 17.56
CA ASP A 318 -33.44 -11.08 16.86
C ASP A 318 -33.29 -12.30 17.79
N SER A 319 -32.62 -12.13 18.95
CA SER A 319 -32.42 -13.18 19.96
C SER A 319 -33.61 -13.35 20.93
N GLY A 320 -34.67 -12.54 20.81
CA GLY A 320 -35.81 -12.56 21.72
C GLY A 320 -35.50 -12.06 23.14
N ALA A 321 -34.34 -11.44 23.36
CA ALA A 321 -33.96 -10.88 24.65
C ALA A 321 -34.79 -9.62 24.93
N VAL A 322 -35.78 -9.75 25.80
CA VAL A 322 -36.59 -8.62 26.30
C VAL A 322 -35.74 -7.84 27.30
N ILE A 323 -35.19 -6.70 26.87
CA ILE A 323 -34.59 -5.74 27.80
C ILE A 323 -35.73 -5.02 28.51
N HIS A 324 -35.99 -5.37 29.77
CA HIS A 324 -36.86 -4.58 30.63
C HIS A 324 -36.20 -3.22 30.88
N ALA A 325 -36.58 -2.21 30.10
CA ALA A 325 -36.17 -0.83 30.28
C ALA A 325 -36.86 -0.27 31.54
N THR A 326 -36.31 -0.56 32.72
CA THR A 326 -36.72 0.12 33.97
C THR A 326 -35.60 0.88 34.67
N ASP A 327 -34.34 0.82 34.22
CA ASP A 327 -33.32 1.73 34.76
C ASP A 327 -32.53 2.41 33.64
N SER A 328 -32.63 3.74 33.63
CA SER A 328 -31.95 4.64 32.70
C SER A 328 -30.43 4.50 32.80
N VAL A 329 -29.79 3.99 31.75
CA VAL A 329 -28.33 4.05 31.63
C VAL A 329 -27.93 5.47 31.22
N ARG A 330 -27.44 6.25 32.20
CA ARG A 330 -26.77 7.53 31.94
C ARG A 330 -25.35 7.26 31.46
N ILE A 331 -25.10 7.42 30.16
CA ILE A 331 -23.74 7.38 29.62
C ILE A 331 -23.07 8.72 29.95
N THR A 332 -22.26 8.74 31.00
CA THR A 332 -21.37 9.87 31.29
C THR A 332 -20.13 9.74 30.41
N PRO A 333 -19.81 10.71 29.54
CA PRO A 333 -18.54 10.70 28.81
C PRO A 333 -17.40 10.89 29.81
N SER A 334 -16.51 9.90 29.91
CA SER A 334 -15.32 9.95 30.75
C SER A 334 -14.25 10.87 30.16
N ASN A 335 -14.46 12.17 30.32
CA ASN A 335 -13.38 13.16 30.36
C ASN A 335 -13.32 13.72 31.78
N SER A 336 -12.63 13.03 32.68
CA SER A 336 -12.14 13.64 33.92
C SER A 336 -10.92 12.87 34.42
N PHE A 337 -9.78 13.54 34.33
CA PHE A 337 -8.57 13.23 35.10
C PHE A 337 -8.93 13.03 36.57
N GLY A 338 -8.43 11.94 37.15
CA GLY A 338 -8.66 11.62 38.55
C GLY A 338 -7.98 12.60 39.48
N ALA A 339 -8.74 13.12 40.45
CA ALA A 339 -8.25 13.42 41.78
C ALA A 339 -9.14 12.65 42.76
N SER A 340 -8.55 11.63 43.40
CA SER A 340 -9.16 10.91 44.53
C SER A 340 -9.21 11.83 45.75
N PRO A 341 -10.21 11.71 46.64
CA PRO A 341 -10.04 10.87 47.84
C PRO A 341 -11.33 10.09 48.23
N ALA A 342 -11.23 8.82 48.60
CA ALA A 342 -11.04 8.25 49.94
C ALA A 342 -12.31 8.16 50.83
N SER A 343 -12.61 6.91 51.19
CA SER A 343 -13.20 6.45 52.46
C SER A 343 -14.73 6.37 52.63
N GLY A 344 -15.23 5.13 52.56
CA GLY A 344 -15.96 4.49 53.68
C GLY A 344 -17.49 4.72 53.80
N PRO A 345 -18.23 3.78 54.43
CA PRO A 345 -19.46 3.27 53.85
C PRO A 345 -20.77 3.61 54.60
N SER A 346 -21.87 3.38 53.86
CA SER A 346 -23.30 3.28 54.19
C SER A 346 -23.76 3.33 55.66
N LEU A 347 -24.92 3.96 55.89
CA LEU A 347 -26.15 3.28 56.36
C LEU A 347 -27.39 4.20 56.40
N SER A 348 -28.48 3.65 55.85
CA SER A 348 -29.87 3.68 56.35
C SER A 348 -30.85 4.82 56.03
N THR A 349 -32.02 4.33 55.59
CA THR A 349 -33.43 4.69 55.96
C THR A 349 -34.19 5.81 55.25
N THR A 350 -35.19 5.36 54.47
CA THR A 350 -36.63 5.78 54.39
C THR A 350 -37.02 7.24 54.57
N THR A 351 -37.72 7.81 53.57
CA THR A 351 -39.12 8.31 53.60
C THR A 351 -39.43 9.09 52.30
N VAL A 352 -40.42 8.68 51.51
CA VAL A 352 -41.80 9.22 51.37
C VAL A 352 -41.93 10.58 50.63
N ALA A 353 -42.73 10.52 49.56
CA ALA A 353 -43.66 11.53 49.02
C ALA A 353 -43.22 12.63 48.02
N MET A 354 -43.88 12.53 46.86
CA MET A 354 -44.62 13.57 46.12
C MET A 354 -43.92 14.50 45.12
N SER A 355 -44.28 14.25 43.85
CA SER A 355 -44.96 15.16 42.92
C SER A 355 -44.36 16.53 42.63
N SER A 356 -43.99 16.77 41.36
CA SER A 356 -44.79 17.63 40.48
C SER A 356 -44.25 17.72 39.06
N SER A 357 -45.21 17.87 38.15
CA SER A 357 -45.14 18.06 36.70
C SER A 357 -44.61 19.44 36.32
N ALA A 358 -43.84 19.54 35.23
CA ALA A 358 -43.98 20.65 34.28
C ALA A 358 -43.43 20.30 32.88
N LYS A 359 -44.26 20.58 31.88
CA LYS A 359 -44.08 20.47 30.43
C LYS A 359 -43.26 21.62 29.86
N ALA A 360 -42.94 21.44 28.56
CA ALA A 360 -42.78 22.46 27.50
C ALA A 360 -41.40 23.13 27.41
N GLU A 361 -40.86 23.51 26.26
CA GLU A 361 -41.19 23.38 24.84
C GLU A 361 -39.95 23.79 24.03
N CYS A 362 -40.03 23.63 22.71
CA CYS A 362 -39.00 23.84 21.69
C CYS A 362 -38.44 25.26 21.53
N ASN A 363 -37.43 25.32 20.64
CA ASN A 363 -36.97 26.44 19.78
C ASN A 363 -35.80 27.27 20.30
N VAL A 364 -34.90 27.87 19.50
CA VAL A 364 -34.55 27.90 18.06
C VAL A 364 -33.18 28.63 18.01
N LEU A 365 -32.43 28.43 16.92
CA LEU A 365 -31.29 29.19 16.36
C LEU A 365 -30.78 30.46 17.07
N GLY A 366 -29.45 30.62 17.06
CA GLY A 366 -28.78 31.92 17.19
C GLY A 366 -27.33 31.89 16.72
N GLU A 367 -27.09 32.41 15.52
CA GLU A 367 -25.77 32.87 15.04
C GLU A 367 -25.34 34.17 15.74
N ALA A 368 -24.03 34.35 15.93
CA ALA A 368 -23.22 35.59 15.85
C ALA A 368 -21.99 35.41 16.77
N SER A 369 -20.73 35.51 16.36
CA SER A 369 -19.96 36.59 15.68
C SER A 369 -19.02 37.31 16.67
N LEU A 370 -17.81 37.60 16.17
CA LEU A 370 -16.79 38.59 16.58
C LEU A 370 -15.61 38.20 17.52
N GLN A 371 -14.44 38.41 16.89
CA GLN A 371 -13.25 39.18 17.32
C GLN A 371 -12.17 38.56 18.23
N ALA A 372 -11.09 38.20 17.56
CA ALA A 372 -9.71 38.69 17.69
C ALA A 372 -9.26 39.37 19.01
N THR A 373 -8.18 38.83 19.57
CA THR A 373 -7.13 39.62 20.23
C THR A 373 -5.76 38.98 19.99
N ALA A 374 -4.82 39.78 19.50
CA ALA A 374 -3.41 39.47 19.34
C ALA A 374 -2.66 39.62 20.68
N VAL A 375 -1.67 38.76 20.96
CA VAL A 375 -0.51 39.14 21.78
C VAL A 375 0.75 38.43 21.26
N THR A 376 1.77 39.27 21.15
CA THR A 376 3.15 39.11 20.68
C THR A 376 4.02 38.24 21.60
N ALA A 377 5.12 37.73 21.03
CA ALA A 377 6.20 36.92 21.64
C ALA A 377 6.94 37.61 22.81
N PRO A 378 7.86 36.91 23.52
CA PRO A 378 9.24 36.81 23.00
C PRO A 378 10.00 35.50 23.29
N SER A 379 11.05 35.29 22.49
CA SER A 379 12.18 34.36 22.68
C SER A 379 13.04 34.67 23.91
N ALA A 380 13.72 33.65 24.45
CA ALA A 380 15.10 33.75 24.95
C ALA A 380 15.73 32.34 25.09
N GLU A 381 17.05 32.33 25.07
CA GLU A 381 18.00 31.28 24.70
C GLU A 381 18.88 30.88 25.93
N VAL A 382 19.78 29.89 25.74
CA VAL A 382 20.96 29.50 26.58
C VAL A 382 20.61 28.75 27.93
N THR A 383 21.31 27.75 28.49
CA THR A 383 22.72 27.29 28.45
C THR A 383 22.85 25.83 28.97
N ALA A 384 23.99 25.21 28.65
CA ALA A 384 24.51 23.88 28.94
C ALA A 384 24.55 23.38 30.41
N ALA A 385 24.60 22.05 30.57
CA ALA A 385 25.36 21.39 31.64
C ALA A 385 25.82 19.98 31.21
N SER A 386 27.13 19.75 31.28
CA SER A 386 27.83 18.47 31.14
C SER A 386 27.56 17.53 32.31
N ALA A 387 27.56 16.22 32.07
CA ALA A 387 27.91 15.23 33.09
C ALA A 387 28.60 14.03 32.44
N THR A 388 29.88 13.90 32.78
CA THR A 388 30.79 12.79 32.51
C THR A 388 30.49 11.64 33.47
N SER A 389 30.37 10.41 32.97
CA SER A 389 30.83 9.20 33.70
C SER A 389 30.97 7.97 32.80
N CYS A 390 32.22 7.53 32.67
CA CYS A 390 32.71 6.15 32.48
C CYS A 390 33.85 6.02 33.52
N PRO A 391 34.32 4.84 33.96
CA PRO A 391 34.47 3.62 33.15
C PRO A 391 34.27 2.28 33.90
N SER A 392 34.32 1.16 33.18
CA SER A 392 35.20 0.01 33.49
C SER A 392 35.19 -1.01 32.35
N GLN A 393 36.40 -1.26 31.82
CA GLN A 393 36.76 -2.30 30.85
C GLN A 393 37.19 -3.59 31.56
N VAL A 394 36.94 -4.74 30.92
CA VAL A 394 37.89 -5.87 30.70
C VAL A 394 37.40 -6.53 29.38
N ALA A 395 37.99 -6.27 28.21
CA ALA A 395 39.11 -6.98 27.56
C ALA A 395 38.91 -8.53 27.49
N ASP A 396 39.09 -9.26 26.40
CA ASP A 396 39.42 -9.03 25.00
C ASP A 396 39.15 -10.41 24.34
N ASP A 397 38.61 -10.43 23.13
CA ASP A 397 39.02 -11.43 22.14
C ASP A 397 38.53 -10.98 20.77
N THR A 398 39.46 -10.30 20.10
CA THR A 398 39.37 -9.89 18.71
C THR A 398 39.51 -11.13 17.82
N THR A 399 38.47 -11.45 17.04
CA THR A 399 38.66 -12.13 15.75
C THR A 399 37.85 -11.43 14.67
N THR A 400 38.62 -10.85 13.77
CA THR A 400 38.32 -10.27 12.47
C THR A 400 37.34 -11.11 11.63
N GLY A 401 36.38 -10.47 10.97
CA GLY A 401 35.86 -10.95 9.68
C GLY A 401 34.34 -11.04 9.53
N ALA A 402 33.84 -10.35 8.49
CA ALA A 402 32.52 -10.47 7.87
C ALA A 402 31.32 -9.99 8.70
N THR A 403 30.67 -8.93 8.22
CA THR A 403 29.25 -8.63 8.47
C THR A 403 28.45 -9.90 8.20
N ALA A 404 28.10 -10.63 9.25
CA ALA A 404 27.36 -11.89 9.16
C ALA A 404 26.05 -11.66 8.39
N ALA A 405 25.90 -12.38 7.28
CA ALA A 405 24.70 -12.39 6.48
C ALA A 405 23.51 -12.79 7.35
N GLU A 406 22.47 -11.96 7.36
CA GLU A 406 21.22 -12.24 8.04
C GLU A 406 20.29 -13.01 7.09
N PRO A 407 19.53 -14.01 7.57
CA PRO A 407 19.43 -14.53 8.94
C PRO A 407 20.60 -15.44 9.36
N ARG A 408 20.90 -15.48 10.67
CA ARG A 408 21.84 -16.46 11.24
C ARG A 408 21.18 -17.84 11.22
N THR A 409 21.70 -18.75 10.42
CA THR A 409 21.19 -20.11 10.27
C THR A 409 21.87 -21.08 11.22
N VAL A 410 21.08 -21.91 11.92
CA VAL A 410 21.55 -23.00 12.77
C VAL A 410 20.81 -24.27 12.39
N GLN A 411 21.53 -25.36 12.14
CA GLN A 411 20.91 -26.68 11.97
C GLN A 411 21.03 -27.46 13.27
N GLN A 412 19.92 -27.97 13.78
CA GLN A 412 19.88 -28.83 14.96
C GLN A 412 20.15 -30.31 14.60
N ALA A 413 20.53 -31.10 15.60
CA ALA A 413 20.86 -32.51 15.44
C ALA A 413 19.65 -33.39 15.00
N ASP A 414 18.43 -32.92 15.27
CA ASP A 414 17.18 -33.54 14.84
C ASP A 414 16.83 -33.25 13.36
N GLY A 415 17.66 -32.46 12.66
CA GLY A 415 17.44 -32.05 11.27
C GLY A 415 16.63 -30.76 11.11
N THR A 416 16.21 -30.13 12.21
CA THR A 416 15.48 -28.86 12.20
C THR A 416 16.41 -27.70 11.83
N TRP A 417 15.97 -26.84 10.91
CA TRP A 417 16.67 -25.60 10.55
C TRP A 417 16.06 -24.41 11.29
N GLU A 418 16.88 -23.66 12.02
CA GLU A 418 16.50 -22.42 12.67
C GLU A 418 17.14 -21.20 11.99
N TYR A 419 16.34 -20.17 11.76
CA TYR A 419 16.73 -18.89 11.18
C TYR A 419 16.48 -17.80 12.23
N HIS A 420 17.56 -17.26 12.77
CA HIS A 420 17.53 -16.23 13.82
C HIS A 420 17.70 -14.84 13.19
N TYR A 421 16.72 -13.97 13.40
CA TYR A 421 16.69 -12.60 12.89
C TYR A 421 17.10 -11.61 14.00
N ARG A 422 17.65 -10.45 13.63
CA ARG A 422 18.11 -9.41 14.59
C ARG A 422 17.01 -8.84 15.45
N ASN A 423 15.76 -8.89 14.98
CA ASN A 423 14.60 -8.45 15.72
C ASN A 423 14.12 -9.47 16.77
N GLY A 424 14.87 -10.55 17.01
CA GLY A 424 14.52 -11.60 17.96
C GLY A 424 13.54 -12.64 17.43
N ASN A 425 13.04 -12.49 16.20
CA ASN A 425 12.19 -13.50 15.57
C ASN A 425 13.02 -14.74 15.24
N VAL A 426 12.37 -15.90 15.30
CA VAL A 426 12.97 -17.19 14.94
C VAL A 426 12.02 -17.91 14.00
N THR A 427 12.54 -18.37 12.86
CA THR A 427 11.81 -19.33 12.01
C THR A 427 12.43 -20.70 12.17
N LYS A 428 11.62 -21.72 12.43
CA LYS A 428 12.03 -23.12 12.49
C LYS A 428 11.40 -23.89 11.33
N VAL A 429 12.20 -24.67 10.63
CA VAL A 429 11.74 -25.58 9.57
C VAL A 429 12.10 -26.98 10.00
N PHE A 430 11.08 -27.76 10.33
CA PHE A 430 11.21 -29.12 10.82
C PHE A 430 11.42 -30.09 9.64
N PRO A 431 12.01 -31.29 9.87
CA PRO A 431 12.24 -32.29 8.82
C PRO A 431 10.98 -32.80 8.14
N ASP A 432 9.85 -32.78 8.85
CA ASP A 432 8.54 -33.18 8.33
C ASP A 432 7.97 -32.16 7.32
N GLY A 433 8.56 -30.95 7.23
CA GLY A 433 8.10 -29.85 6.37
C GLY A 433 7.25 -28.81 7.10
N THR A 434 6.95 -29.03 8.38
CA THR A 434 6.26 -28.06 9.25
C THR A 434 7.15 -26.82 9.45
N LYS A 435 6.54 -25.64 9.44
CA LYS A 435 7.25 -24.36 9.64
C LYS A 435 6.67 -23.61 10.82
N ALA A 436 7.49 -23.24 11.80
CA ALA A 436 7.09 -22.41 12.93
C ALA A 436 7.76 -21.04 12.86
N PHE A 437 6.97 -19.98 12.97
CA PHE A 437 7.40 -18.59 13.00
C PHE A 437 7.14 -18.05 14.40
N GLN A 438 8.19 -17.85 15.17
CA GLN A 438 8.14 -17.32 16.52
C GLN A 438 8.46 -15.83 16.49
N THR A 439 7.51 -15.03 16.95
CA THR A 439 7.63 -13.59 17.15
C THR A 439 7.30 -13.26 18.61
N GLU A 440 7.68 -12.07 19.09
CA GLU A 440 7.48 -11.66 20.49
C GLU A 440 6.02 -11.80 20.99
N GLY A 441 5.04 -11.61 20.10
CA GLY A 441 3.61 -11.64 20.46
C GLY A 441 2.81 -12.81 19.89
N LEU A 442 3.42 -13.71 19.13
CA LEU A 442 2.70 -14.75 18.39
C LEU A 442 3.64 -15.85 17.89
N THR A 443 3.23 -17.10 18.07
CA THR A 443 3.81 -18.25 17.35
C THR A 443 2.84 -18.69 16.26
N THR A 444 3.30 -18.75 15.01
CA THR A 444 2.52 -19.27 13.88
C THR A 444 3.13 -20.56 13.39
N THR A 445 2.40 -21.66 13.43
CA THR A 445 2.84 -22.97 12.93
C THR A 445 2.03 -23.34 11.70
N VAL A 446 2.72 -23.52 10.57
CA VAL A 446 2.14 -23.99 9.31
C VAL A 446 2.48 -25.46 9.15
N PHE A 447 1.46 -26.31 9.20
CA PHE A 447 1.58 -27.74 9.02
C PHE A 447 1.58 -28.11 7.53
N VAL A 448 2.14 -29.28 7.23
CA VAL A 448 2.28 -29.80 5.85
C VAL A 448 0.91 -30.04 5.19
N ASN A 449 -0.11 -30.36 5.98
CA ASN A 449 -1.48 -30.58 5.52
C ASN A 449 -2.22 -29.28 5.13
N GLY A 450 -1.58 -28.11 5.29
CA GLY A 450 -2.15 -26.80 5.00
C GLY A 450 -2.84 -26.13 6.19
N ASP A 451 -2.93 -26.81 7.34
CA ASP A 451 -3.45 -26.20 8.57
C ASP A 451 -2.46 -25.14 9.09
N THR A 452 -3.00 -24.06 9.63
CA THR A 452 -2.22 -22.98 10.23
C THR A 452 -2.70 -22.71 11.65
N LEU A 453 -1.80 -22.86 12.62
CA LEU A 453 -2.05 -22.61 14.03
C LEU A 453 -1.39 -21.30 14.45
N PHE A 454 -2.16 -20.42 15.07
CA PHE A 454 -1.72 -19.18 15.70
C PHE A 454 -1.84 -19.32 17.22
N GLU A 455 -0.74 -19.19 17.95
CA GLU A 455 -0.68 -19.28 19.41
C GLU A 455 -0.22 -17.94 19.99
N TYR A 456 -1.04 -17.40 20.88
CA TYR A 456 -0.78 -16.13 21.54
C TYR A 456 -0.28 -16.35 22.99
N PRO A 457 0.51 -15.42 23.54
CA PRO A 457 1.06 -15.53 24.92
C PRO A 457 0.00 -15.64 26.02
N ASN A 458 -1.24 -15.21 25.75
CA ASN A 458 -2.36 -15.26 26.68
C ASN A 458 -3.10 -16.61 26.70
N ASN A 459 -2.48 -17.68 26.17
CA ASN A 459 -3.07 -19.02 26.00
C ASN A 459 -4.30 -19.09 25.09
N THR A 460 -4.55 -18.05 24.28
CA THR A 460 -5.52 -18.15 23.19
C THR A 460 -4.85 -18.73 21.94
N SER A 461 -5.60 -19.51 21.16
CA SER A 461 -5.11 -20.03 19.89
C SER A 461 -6.18 -20.03 18.81
N ILE A 462 -5.75 -19.91 17.57
CA ILE A 462 -6.61 -20.00 16.39
C ILE A 462 -6.02 -21.05 15.46
N LEU A 463 -6.78 -22.11 15.19
CA LEU A 463 -6.44 -23.12 14.20
C LEU A 463 -7.29 -22.91 12.96
N ASP A 464 -6.67 -22.49 11.86
CA ASP A 464 -7.27 -22.46 10.54
C ASP A 464 -6.97 -23.79 9.85
N ARG A 465 -8.00 -24.62 9.69
CA ARG A 465 -7.88 -25.91 9.01
C ARG A 465 -7.98 -25.74 7.49
N ALA A 466 -7.32 -26.62 6.76
CA ALA A 466 -7.34 -26.65 5.30
C ALA A 466 -8.73 -26.88 4.70
N ASP A 467 -9.67 -27.45 5.48
CA ASP A 467 -11.08 -27.65 5.10
C ASP A 467 -11.94 -26.37 5.19
N GLY A 468 -11.34 -25.24 5.58
CA GLY A 468 -12.01 -23.94 5.71
C GLY A 468 -12.70 -23.73 7.07
N VAL A 469 -12.45 -24.60 8.07
CA VAL A 469 -12.93 -24.40 9.44
C VAL A 469 -11.89 -23.67 10.28
N ARG A 470 -12.29 -22.59 10.94
CA ARG A 470 -11.51 -21.90 11.97
C ARG A 470 -11.96 -22.35 13.35
N VAL A 471 -11.02 -22.84 14.17
CA VAL A 471 -11.25 -23.20 15.57
C VAL A 471 -10.51 -22.20 16.47
N THR A 472 -11.24 -21.41 17.24
CA THR A 472 -10.67 -20.50 18.24
C THR A 472 -10.75 -21.15 19.62
N THR A 473 -9.61 -21.29 20.30
CA THR A 473 -9.54 -21.68 21.71
C THR A 473 -9.25 -20.43 22.53
N TYR A 474 -10.13 -20.11 23.47
CA TYR A 474 -9.95 -18.99 24.39
C TYR A 474 -9.07 -19.37 25.58
N ALA A 475 -8.61 -18.38 26.34
CA ALA A 475 -7.68 -18.58 27.45
C ALA A 475 -8.25 -19.46 28.59
N ASP A 476 -9.58 -19.55 28.68
CA ASP A 476 -10.32 -20.42 29.61
C ASP A 476 -10.49 -21.86 29.11
N GLY A 477 -9.95 -22.18 27.92
CA GLY A 477 -10.06 -23.48 27.26
C GLY A 477 -11.34 -23.68 26.47
N THR A 478 -12.27 -22.72 26.46
CA THR A 478 -13.48 -22.81 25.64
C THR A 478 -13.15 -22.73 24.16
N LYS A 479 -13.90 -23.49 23.34
CA LYS A 479 -13.65 -23.60 21.89
C LYS A 479 -14.84 -23.12 21.09
N LYS A 480 -14.57 -22.36 20.03
CA LYS A 480 -15.56 -21.92 19.06
C LYS A 480 -15.11 -22.29 17.66
N GLU A 481 -15.96 -23.01 16.93
CA GLU A 481 -15.72 -23.38 15.54
C GLU A 481 -16.57 -22.51 14.60
N GLU A 482 -15.94 -21.98 13.55
CA GLU A 482 -16.59 -21.14 12.54
C GLU A 482 -16.14 -21.61 11.14
N ARG A 483 -17.08 -21.80 10.21
CA ARG A 483 -16.74 -22.06 8.80
C ARG A 483 -16.44 -20.73 8.10
N LEU A 484 -15.22 -20.61 7.58
CA LEU A 484 -14.82 -19.53 6.69
C LEU A 484 -15.56 -19.73 5.36
N LYS A 485 -16.49 -18.81 5.04
CA LYS A 485 -17.31 -18.85 3.82
C LYS A 485 -16.57 -18.33 2.61
#